data_AF-A0A060Y2M6-F1
#
_entry.id   AF-A0A060Y2M6-F1
#
_cell.length_a   1.000
_cell.length_b   1.000
_cell.length_c   1.000
_cell.angle_alpha   90.00
_cell.angle_beta   90.00
_cell.angle_gamma   90.00
#
_symmetry.space_group_name_H-M   'P 1'
#
loop_
_entity.id
_entity.type
_entity.pdbx_description
1 polymer ?
#
loop_
_entity_poly.entity_id
_entity_poly.type
_entity_poly.pdbx_seq_one_letter_code
_entity_poly.pdbx_strand_id
1 'polypeptide(L)'
;MSLGTLVAGVPSAAIASIPATELLTASQSSVFITNMLAAPQIVQETYVNKIITINQSPNALVVNVPDAMATLIPRALLTFSQEPVDVQAINRKTWKQEQVSSVFSSFMNRPSR
;
A
#
# COMPACT_ATOMS: atom_id res chain seq x y z
N MET A 1 1.25 -21.36 -18.79
CA MET A 1 2.47 -21.27 -17.97
C MET A 1 2.02 -20.84 -16.58
N SER A 2 2.00 -21.78 -15.63
CA SER A 2 1.53 -21.50 -14.26
C SER A 2 2.70 -20.97 -13.46
N LEU A 3 2.61 -19.72 -13.01
CA LEU A 3 3.51 -19.20 -11.98
C LEU A 3 3.33 -20.13 -10.75
N GLY A 4 4.41 -20.78 -10.34
CA GLY A 4 4.40 -21.78 -9.27
C GLY A 4 3.64 -21.29 -8.04
N THR A 5 2.83 -22.19 -7.48
CA THR A 5 2.10 -21.97 -6.22
C THR A 5 3.08 -21.51 -5.14
N LEU A 6 2.77 -20.39 -4.46
CA LEU A 6 3.52 -19.95 -3.29
C LEU A 6 3.38 -21.02 -2.21
N VAL A 7 4.34 -21.94 -2.18
CA VAL A 7 4.58 -22.82 -1.04
C VAL A 7 4.96 -21.93 0.13
N ALA A 8 4.45 -22.24 1.31
CA ALA A 8 4.79 -21.57 2.56
C ALA A 8 6.31 -21.40 2.66
N GLY A 9 6.80 -20.16 2.51
CA GLY A 9 8.22 -19.87 2.64
C GLY A 9 8.86 -18.99 1.58
N VAL A 10 8.17 -18.02 0.96
CA VAL A 10 8.91 -16.90 0.33
C VAL A 10 9.63 -16.17 1.46
N PRO A 11 10.97 -16.21 1.55
CA PRO A 11 11.68 -15.48 2.58
C PRO A 11 11.46 -13.99 2.31
N SER A 12 11.27 -13.19 3.36
CA SER A 12 11.19 -11.73 3.22
C SER A 12 12.40 -11.16 2.46
N ALA A 13 13.56 -11.80 2.58
CA ALA A 13 14.77 -11.51 1.82
C ALA A 13 14.58 -11.59 0.28
N ALA A 14 13.76 -12.51 -0.21
CA ALA A 14 13.46 -12.61 -1.63
C ALA A 14 12.67 -11.38 -2.11
N ILE A 15 11.61 -10.99 -1.40
CA ILE A 15 10.86 -9.75 -1.69
C ILE A 15 11.77 -8.51 -1.57
N ALA A 16 12.64 -8.48 -0.56
CA ALA A 16 13.58 -7.38 -0.36
C ALA A 16 14.59 -7.24 -1.51
N SER A 17 14.90 -8.34 -2.22
CA SER A 17 15.83 -8.35 -3.36
C SER A 17 15.19 -7.88 -4.68
N ILE A 18 13.87 -8.00 -4.83
CA ILE A 18 13.15 -7.59 -6.05
C ILE A 18 13.13 -6.05 -6.13
N PRO A 19 13.37 -5.44 -7.30
CA PRO A 19 13.20 -4.00 -7.48
C PRO A 19 11.80 -3.52 -7.13
N ALA A 20 11.67 -2.37 -6.47
CA ALA A 20 10.38 -1.87 -6.03
C ALA A 20 9.42 -1.59 -7.20
N THR A 21 9.93 -1.15 -8.35
CA THR A 21 9.16 -0.92 -9.58
C THR A 21 8.62 -2.21 -10.19
N GLU A 22 9.35 -3.32 -10.10
CA GLU A 22 8.86 -4.64 -10.53
C GLU A 22 7.74 -5.12 -9.59
N LEU A 23 7.90 -4.92 -8.28
CA LEU A 23 6.83 -5.23 -7.31
C LEU A 23 5.56 -4.40 -7.56
N LEU A 24 5.71 -3.12 -7.90
CA LEU A 24 4.59 -2.25 -8.28
C LEU A 24 3.91 -2.69 -9.59
N THR A 25 4.69 -3.24 -10.53
CA THR A 25 4.14 -3.79 -11.76
C THR A 25 3.38 -5.09 -11.48
N ALA A 26 3.96 -5.98 -10.65
CA ALA A 26 3.32 -7.22 -10.22
C ALA A 26 2.03 -6.98 -9.44
N SER A 27 1.94 -5.88 -8.68
CA SER A 27 0.75 -5.53 -7.88
C SER A 27 -0.49 -5.22 -8.71
N GLN A 28 -0.35 -4.98 -10.02
CA GLN A 28 -1.47 -4.83 -10.95
C GLN A 28 -2.17 -6.17 -11.23
N SER A 29 -1.56 -7.30 -10.88
CA SER A 29 -2.16 -8.63 -10.99
C SER A 29 -2.96 -8.99 -9.73
N SER A 30 -4.25 -9.28 -9.89
CA SER A 30 -5.10 -9.74 -8.80
C SER A 30 -4.59 -11.04 -8.14
N VAL A 31 -4.00 -11.95 -8.94
CA VAL A 31 -3.42 -13.21 -8.45
C VAL A 31 -2.24 -12.93 -7.52
N PHE A 32 -1.38 -11.96 -7.87
CA PHE A 32 -0.26 -11.57 -7.02
C PHE A 32 -0.73 -11.01 -5.69
N ILE A 33 -1.73 -10.13 -5.70
CA ILE A 33 -2.31 -9.55 -4.48
C ILE A 33 -2.93 -10.64 -3.59
N THR A 34 -3.72 -11.56 -4.15
CA THR A 34 -4.30 -12.67 -3.40
C THR A 34 -3.23 -13.52 -2.73
N ASN A 35 -2.16 -13.84 -3.46
CA ASN A 35 -1.04 -14.61 -2.92
C ASN A 35 -0.27 -13.85 -1.84
N MET A 36 -0.06 -12.53 -2.02
CA MET A 36 0.60 -11.68 -1.03
C MET A 36 -0.22 -11.59 0.27
N LEU A 37 -1.55 -11.48 0.18
CA LEU A 37 -2.43 -11.48 1.35
C LEU A 37 -2.43 -12.81 2.10
N ALA A 38 -2.21 -13.93 1.40
CA ALA A 38 -2.01 -15.24 2.02
C ALA A 38 -0.59 -15.44 2.60
N ALA A 39 0.36 -14.57 2.26
CA ALA A 39 1.73 -14.67 2.75
C ALA A 39 1.83 -14.22 4.23
N PRO A 40 2.88 -14.66 4.97
CA PRO A 40 3.12 -14.21 6.33
C PRO A 40 3.21 -12.68 6.44
N GLN A 41 2.78 -12.13 7.58
CA GLN A 41 2.71 -10.68 7.80
C GLN A 41 4.03 -9.95 7.47
N ILE A 42 5.18 -10.51 7.85
CA ILE A 42 6.49 -9.92 7.57
C ILE A 42 6.78 -9.75 6.07
N VAL A 43 6.23 -10.63 5.23
CA VAL A 43 6.36 -10.56 3.77
C VAL A 43 5.53 -9.40 3.23
N GLN A 44 4.31 -9.24 3.73
CA GLN A 44 3.42 -8.12 3.39
C GLN A 44 4.02 -6.78 3.80
N GLU A 45 4.57 -6.69 5.02
CA GLU A 45 5.26 -5.51 5.52
C GLU A 45 6.50 -5.17 4.68
N THR A 46 7.30 -6.18 4.34
CA THR A 46 8.48 -5.99 3.48
C THR A 46 8.08 -5.47 2.10
N TYR A 47 7.02 -6.03 1.52
CA TYR A 47 6.46 -5.55 0.25
C TYR A 47 5.99 -4.08 0.35
N VAL A 48 5.18 -3.73 1.34
CA VAL A 48 4.68 -2.35 1.51
C VAL A 48 5.83 -1.36 1.72
N ASN A 49 6.83 -1.73 2.53
CA ASN A 49 8.03 -0.91 2.72
C ASN A 49 8.78 -0.67 1.41
N LYS A 50 8.87 -1.67 0.53
CA LYS A 50 9.49 -1.50 -0.80
C LYS A 50 8.67 -0.55 -1.66
N ILE A 51 7.34 -0.66 -1.67
CA ILE A 51 6.47 0.28 -2.40
C ILE A 51 6.64 1.71 -1.88
N ILE A 52 6.74 1.91 -0.56
CA ILE A 52 6.96 3.23 0.06
C ILE A 52 8.27 3.88 -0.43
N THR A 53 9.33 3.10 -0.70
CA THR A 53 10.60 3.65 -1.19
C THR A 53 10.53 4.26 -2.58
N ILE A 54 9.49 3.94 -3.37
CA ILE A 54 9.28 4.50 -4.71
C ILE A 54 8.90 5.98 -4.60
N ASN A 55 7.90 6.27 -3.76
CA ASN A 55 7.42 7.62 -3.52
C ASN A 55 6.68 7.67 -2.18
N GLN A 56 7.16 8.52 -1.28
CA GLN A 56 6.62 8.67 0.06
C GLN A 56 5.47 9.68 0.14
N SER A 57 5.07 10.29 -0.98
CA SER A 57 3.94 11.22 -0.98
C SER A 57 2.64 10.48 -0.64
N PRO A 58 1.78 11.04 0.23
CA PRO A 58 0.53 10.40 0.63
C PRO A 58 -0.35 9.98 -0.55
N ASN A 59 -0.40 10.81 -1.60
CA ASN A 59 -1.12 10.53 -2.83
C ASN A 59 -0.56 9.31 -3.57
N ALA A 60 0.76 9.21 -3.71
CA ALA A 60 1.39 8.07 -4.35
C ALA A 60 1.19 6.79 -3.53
N LEU A 61 1.24 6.88 -2.20
CA LEU A 61 0.98 5.73 -1.32
C LEU A 61 -0.46 5.24 -1.45
N VAL A 62 -1.43 6.16 -1.59
CA VAL A 62 -2.82 5.78 -1.86
C VAL A 62 -2.95 5.08 -3.21
N VAL A 63 -2.21 5.49 -4.23
CA VAL A 63 -2.30 4.85 -5.55
C VAL A 63 -1.59 3.50 -5.60
N ASN A 64 -0.39 3.42 -5.00
CA ASN A 64 0.55 2.33 -5.25
C ASN A 64 0.44 1.17 -4.25
N VAL A 65 -0.02 1.44 -3.02
CA VAL A 65 -0.19 0.37 -2.02
C VAL A 65 -1.54 -0.30 -2.24
N PRO A 66 -1.60 -1.64 -2.36
CA PRO A 66 -2.85 -2.38 -2.52
C PRO A 66 -3.85 -2.10 -1.39
N ASP A 67 -5.13 -2.05 -1.74
CA ASP A 67 -6.19 -1.57 -0.84
C ASP A 67 -6.30 -2.36 0.47
N ALA A 68 -6.11 -3.68 0.40
CA ALA A 68 -6.15 -4.57 1.55
C ALA A 68 -4.90 -4.49 2.45
N MET A 69 -3.80 -3.89 1.98
CA MET A 69 -2.55 -3.74 2.73
C MET A 69 -2.31 -2.29 3.20
N ALA A 70 -3.25 -1.38 2.96
CA ALA A 70 -3.13 0.03 3.34
C ALA A 70 -2.97 0.24 4.87
N THR A 71 -3.43 -0.71 5.68
CA THR A 71 -3.24 -0.73 7.14
C THR A 71 -1.78 -0.86 7.57
N LEU A 72 -0.89 -1.28 6.67
CA LEU A 72 0.55 -1.39 6.89
C LEU A 72 1.30 -0.09 6.57
N ILE A 73 0.64 0.92 6.00
CA ILE A 73 1.26 2.22 5.73
C ILE A 73 1.48 2.95 7.07
N PRO A 74 2.72 3.40 7.38
CA PRO A 74 2.97 4.20 8.57
C PRO A 74 2.10 5.47 8.58
N ARG A 75 1.38 5.71 9.68
CA ARG A 75 0.50 6.87 9.85
C ARG A 75 1.20 8.21 9.57
N ALA A 76 2.49 8.33 9.92
CA ALA A 76 3.28 9.54 9.69
C ALA A 76 3.33 9.94 8.20
N LEU A 77 3.22 8.97 7.29
CA LEU A 77 3.22 9.20 5.83
C LEU A 77 1.83 9.52 5.27
N LEU A 78 0.78 9.51 6.09
CA LEU A 78 -0.61 9.77 5.69
C LEU A 78 -1.03 11.22 6.00
N THR A 79 -0.12 12.17 5.81
CA THR A 79 -0.36 13.60 6.05
C THR A 79 -0.52 14.33 4.72
N PHE A 80 -1.75 14.52 4.26
CA PHE A 80 -2.03 15.13 2.95
C PHE A 80 -1.98 16.66 3.04
N SER A 81 -0.91 17.26 2.52
CA SER A 81 -0.76 18.71 2.43
C SER A 81 -1.18 19.23 1.05
N GLN A 82 -2.26 19.99 0.99
CA GLN A 82 -2.69 20.86 -0.12
C GLN A 82 -2.92 20.24 -1.51
N GLU A 83 -2.50 19.00 -1.79
CA GLU A 83 -2.76 18.34 -3.07
C GLU A 83 -4.20 17.84 -3.19
N PRO A 84 -4.82 17.88 -4.38
CA PRO A 84 -6.04 17.13 -4.66
C PRO A 84 -5.83 15.66 -4.31
N VAL A 85 -6.76 15.07 -3.56
CA VAL A 85 -6.69 13.67 -3.16
C VAL A 85 -7.82 12.92 -3.83
N ASP A 86 -7.51 11.77 -4.42
CA ASP A 86 -8.52 10.88 -4.97
C ASP A 86 -9.31 10.20 -3.85
N VAL A 87 -10.48 10.78 -3.54
CA VAL A 87 -11.40 10.29 -2.51
C VAL A 87 -11.90 8.88 -2.82
N GLN A 88 -12.09 8.54 -4.10
CA GLN A 88 -12.53 7.21 -4.49
C GLN A 88 -11.44 6.18 -4.18
N ALA A 89 -10.18 6.51 -4.48
CA ALA A 89 -9.05 5.64 -4.13
C ALA A 89 -8.91 5.47 -2.61
N ILE A 90 -9.16 6.51 -1.81
CA ILE A 90 -9.13 6.41 -0.34
C ILE A 90 -10.25 5.52 0.20
N ASN A 91 -11.46 5.66 -0.32
CA ASN A 91 -12.63 4.93 0.17
C ASN A 91 -12.59 3.42 -0.11
N ARG A 92 -11.81 2.99 -1.12
CA ARG A 92 -11.61 1.56 -1.40
C ARG A 92 -10.68 0.88 -0.40
N LYS A 93 -9.88 1.64 0.35
CA LYS A 93 -8.85 1.09 1.24
C LYS A 93 -9.38 0.72 2.61
N THR A 94 -8.73 -0.27 3.18
CA THR A 94 -8.92 -0.62 4.59
C THR A 94 -7.99 0.24 5.45
N TRP A 95 -8.55 0.98 6.40
CA TRP A 95 -7.82 1.87 7.29
C TRP A 95 -7.93 1.42 8.73
N LYS A 96 -6.85 1.55 9.50
CA LYS A 96 -6.90 1.44 10.95
C LYS A 96 -7.47 2.73 11.56
N GLN A 97 -8.12 2.62 12.72
CA GLN A 97 -8.78 3.75 13.38
C GLN A 97 -7.81 4.92 13.62
N GLU A 98 -6.55 4.65 13.98
CA GLU A 98 -5.53 5.67 14.16
C GLU A 98 -5.14 6.37 12.84
N GLN A 99 -5.19 5.68 11.71
CA GLN A 99 -4.90 6.23 10.38
C GLN A 99 -6.05 7.12 9.87
N VAL A 100 -7.30 6.79 10.22
CA VAL A 100 -8.50 7.55 9.82
C VAL A 100 -8.35 9.02 10.21
N SER A 101 -7.85 9.33 11.40
CA SER A 101 -7.66 10.73 11.81
C SER A 101 -6.75 11.51 10.85
N SER A 102 -5.65 10.92 10.38
CA SER A 102 -4.69 11.55 9.46
C SER A 102 -5.24 11.67 8.04
N VAL A 103 -5.93 10.63 7.56
CA VAL A 103 -6.53 10.59 6.21
C VAL A 103 -7.76 11.50 6.11
N PHE A 104 -8.62 11.53 7.14
CA PHE A 104 -9.88 12.27 7.09
C PHE A 104 -9.75 13.73 7.54
N SER A 105 -8.81 14.07 8.43
CA SER A 105 -8.57 15.46 8.81
C SER A 105 -8.17 16.34 7.61
N SER A 106 -7.47 15.78 6.62
CA SER A 106 -7.12 16.49 5.38
C SER A 106 -8.31 16.84 4.48
N PHE A 107 -9.48 16.23 4.68
CA PHE A 107 -10.72 16.59 3.98
C PHE A 107 -11.49 17.68 4.72
N MET A 108 -11.55 17.60 6.05
CA MET A 108 -12.34 18.53 6.88
C MET A 108 -11.76 19.94 6.97
N ASN A 109 -10.45 20.10 6.76
CA ASN A 109 -9.78 21.41 6.81
C ASN A 109 -9.78 22.17 5.47
N ARG A 110 -10.59 21.74 4.48
CA ARG A 110 -10.70 22.44 3.20
C ARG A 110 -11.84 23.47 3.25
N PRO A 111 -11.57 24.77 3.08
CA PRO A 111 -12.64 25.75 2.94
C PRO A 111 -13.43 25.43 1.67
N SER A 112 -14.76 25.45 1.78
CA SER A 112 -15.70 25.31 0.68
C SER A 112 -15.35 26.33 -0.40
N ARG A 113 -14.90 25.85 -1.57
CA ARG A 113 -14.78 26.67 -2.78
C ARG A 113 -16.09 26.65 -3.53
#